data_AF-A0A5N6D136-F1
#
_entry.id   AF-A0A5N6D136-F1
#
_cell.length_a   1.000
_cell.length_b   1.000
_cell.length_c   1.000
_cell.angle_alpha   90.00
_cell.angle_beta   90.00
_cell.angle_gamma   90.00
#
_symmetry.space_group_name_H-M   'P 1'
#
loop_
_entity.id
_entity.type
_entity.pdbx_description
1 polymer ?
#
loop_
_entity_poly.entity_id
_entity_poly.type
_entity_poly.pdbx_seq_one_letter_code
_entity_poly.pdbx_strand_id
1 'polypeptide(L)'
;MLDLDVIVAVLNKALKAACWAANAWDFIFSLPNDLNTSCGTSSSQLSEGQRQHIAIAQALIRKPSIVLLDKATSKLNIKLEKLIQGALLEAASSNNIMEVGMHSELVAKGGMYTKMCEAQRLDSAA
;
A
#
# COMPACT_ATOMS: atom_id res chain seq x y z
N MET A 1 7.35 -22.39 -23.53
CA MET A 1 8.32 -21.31 -23.20
C MET A 1 7.48 -20.05 -23.11
N LEU A 2 7.35 -19.42 -21.93
CA LEU A 2 6.58 -18.17 -21.82
C LEU A 2 7.36 -17.09 -22.58
N ASP A 3 6.74 -16.48 -23.60
CA ASP A 3 7.35 -15.39 -24.37
C ASP A 3 7.79 -14.27 -23.42
N LEU A 4 9.04 -13.84 -23.56
CA LEU A 4 9.62 -12.77 -22.74
C LEU A 4 8.80 -11.48 -22.87
N ASP A 5 8.24 -11.24 -24.05
CA ASP A 5 7.37 -10.10 -24.35
C ASP A 5 6.08 -10.11 -23.52
N VAL A 6 5.51 -11.30 -23.27
CA VAL A 6 4.31 -11.45 -22.44
C VAL A 6 4.63 -11.14 -20.98
N ILE A 7 5.78 -11.61 -20.47
CA ILE A 7 6.22 -11.35 -19.10
C ILE A 7 6.45 -9.85 -18.89
N VAL A 8 7.15 -9.19 -19.82
CA VAL A 8 7.42 -7.75 -19.77
C VAL A 8 6.11 -6.95 -19.83
N ALA A 9 5.17 -7.33 -20.69
CA ALA A 9 3.87 -6.67 -20.77
C ALA A 9 3.05 -6.80 -19.47
N VAL A 10 3.02 -7.99 -18.86
CA VAL A 10 2.33 -8.22 -17.58
C VAL A 10 2.99 -7.41 -16.45
N LEU A 11 4.32 -7.41 -16.39
CA LEU A 11 5.07 -6.67 -15.37
C LEU A 11 4.82 -5.15 -15.50
N ASN A 12 4.85 -4.62 -16.73
CA ASN A 12 4.56 -3.23 -17.00
C ASN A 12 3.13 -2.86 -16.60
N LYS A 13 2.15 -3.73 -16.85
CA LYS A 13 0.77 -3.50 -16.42
C LYS A 13 0.64 -3.42 -14.90
N ALA A 14 1.28 -4.35 -14.18
CA ALA A 14 1.25 -4.37 -12.72
C ALA A 14 1.95 -3.13 -12.11
N LEU A 15 3.10 -2.73 -12.67
CA LEU A 15 3.83 -1.53 -12.27
C LEU A 15 2.97 -0.28 -12.43
N LYS A 16 2.35 -0.10 -13.61
CA LYS A 16 1.45 1.04 -13.87
C LYS A 16 0.30 1.10 -12.88
N ALA A 17 -0.39 -0.02 -12.68
CA ALA A 17 -1.53 -0.10 -11.76
C ALA A 17 -1.13 0.25 -10.32
N ALA A 18 0.00 -0.28 -9.85
CA ALA A 18 0.49 0.00 -8.50
C ALA A 18 0.93 1.46 -8.32
N CYS A 19 1.61 2.05 -9.30
CA CYS A 19 1.98 3.46 -9.27
C CYS A 19 0.76 4.39 -9.28
N TRP A 20 -0.30 4.04 -10.02
CA TRP A 20 -1.57 4.77 -9.98
C TRP A 20 -2.26 4.65 -8.61
N ALA A 21 -2.38 3.44 -8.09
CA ALA A 21 -2.99 3.15 -6.79
C ALA A 21 -2.28 3.87 -5.63
N ALA A 22 -0.96 4.02 -5.71
CA ALA A 22 -0.17 4.71 -4.70
C ALA A 22 -0.06 6.23 -4.93
N ASN A 23 -0.78 6.79 -5.91
CA ASN A 23 -0.66 8.20 -6.33
C ASN A 23 0.80 8.60 -6.60
N ALA A 24 1.56 7.69 -7.20
CA ALA A 24 2.97 7.87 -7.53
C ALA A 24 3.18 8.24 -9.00
N TRP A 25 2.20 7.93 -9.85
CA TRP A 25 2.30 8.10 -11.30
C TRP A 25 2.70 9.52 -11.71
N ASP A 26 1.90 10.51 -11.31
CA ASP A 26 2.07 11.90 -11.78
C ASP A 26 3.41 12.49 -11.37
N PHE A 27 3.85 12.24 -10.13
CA PHE A 27 5.14 12.78 -9.71
C PHE A 27 6.30 12.04 -10.37
N ILE A 28 6.22 10.72 -10.56
CA ILE A 28 7.28 9.95 -11.23
C ILE A 28 7.48 10.50 -12.64
N PHE A 29 6.39 10.75 -13.39
CA PHE A 29 6.44 11.34 -14.74
C PHE A 29 6.73 12.84 -14.78
N SER A 30 6.82 13.50 -13.61
CA SER A 30 7.33 14.87 -13.50
C SER A 30 8.85 14.93 -13.33
N LEU A 31 9.51 13.78 -13.10
CA LEU A 31 10.95 13.69 -12.93
C LEU A 31 11.69 13.71 -14.27
N PRO A 32 12.96 14.14 -14.33
CA PRO A 32 13.70 14.31 -15.58
C PRO A 32 13.80 13.07 -16.47
N ASN A 33 13.79 11.87 -15.88
CA ASN A 33 13.93 10.59 -16.60
C ASN A 33 12.79 9.61 -16.26
N ASP A 34 11.63 10.11 -15.82
CA ASP A 34 10.48 9.29 -15.43
C ASP A 34 10.86 8.15 -14.46
N LEU A 35 10.44 6.91 -14.78
CA LEU A 35 10.77 5.68 -14.06
C LEU A 35 12.28 5.37 -14.01
N ASN A 36 13.07 5.95 -14.90
CA ASN A 36 14.53 5.77 -14.93
C ASN A 36 15.27 6.85 -14.11
N THR A 37 14.54 7.72 -13.41
CA THR A 37 15.16 8.74 -12.56
C THR A 37 15.90 8.09 -11.40
N SER A 38 17.20 8.38 -11.28
CA SER A 38 18.00 7.96 -10.13
C SER A 38 17.46 8.61 -8.85
N CYS A 39 17.21 7.81 -7.82
CA CYS A 39 16.72 8.32 -6.53
C CYS A 39 17.85 8.84 -5.62
N GLY A 40 19.12 8.73 -6.04
CA GLY A 40 20.29 8.98 -5.19
C GLY A 40 20.52 7.91 -4.13
N THR A 41 21.57 8.07 -3.32
CA THR A 41 21.88 7.13 -2.22
C THR A 41 20.76 7.14 -1.19
N SER A 42 20.20 5.96 -0.90
CA SER A 42 19.08 5.81 0.05
C SER A 42 17.88 6.73 -0.25
N SER A 43 17.57 6.96 -1.53
CA SER A 43 16.44 7.81 -1.97
C SER A 43 16.52 9.28 -1.48
N SER A 44 17.73 9.82 -1.35
CA SER A 44 17.99 11.19 -0.87
C SER A 44 17.41 12.29 -1.76
N GLN A 45 17.15 12.00 -3.04
CA GLN A 45 16.58 12.97 -3.99
C GLN A 45 15.04 13.04 -3.96
N LEU A 46 14.41 12.19 -3.15
CA LEU A 46 12.95 12.17 -3.01
C LEU A 46 12.54 12.83 -1.69
N SER A 47 11.37 13.46 -1.69
CA SER A 47 10.73 13.88 -0.43
C SER A 47 10.27 12.65 0.36
N GLU A 48 10.03 12.83 1.66
CA GLU A 48 9.50 11.76 2.52
C GLU A 48 8.16 11.20 2.01
N GLY A 49 7.26 12.07 1.52
CA GLY A 49 5.99 11.64 0.94
C GLY A 49 6.17 10.83 -0.35
N GLN A 50 7.08 11.25 -1.23
CA GLN A 50 7.41 10.48 -2.44
C GLN A 50 7.99 9.10 -2.11
N ARG A 51 8.89 9.01 -1.11
CA ARG A 51 9.41 7.72 -0.63
C ARG A 51 8.29 6.81 -0.12
N GLN A 52 7.34 7.37 0.62
CA GLN A 52 6.19 6.61 1.12
C GLN A 52 5.31 6.09 -0.03
N HIS A 53 4.98 6.92 -1.02
CA HIS A 53 4.20 6.51 -2.19
C HIS A 53 4.91 5.38 -2.96
N ILE A 54 6.24 5.47 -3.14
CA ILE A 54 7.02 4.40 -3.79
C ILE A 54 6.98 3.12 -2.96
N ALA A 55 7.16 3.20 -1.65
CA ALA A 55 7.09 2.03 -0.76
C ALA A 55 5.72 1.35 -0.82
N ILE A 56 4.64 2.14 -0.88
CA ILE A 56 3.28 1.64 -1.05
C ILE A 56 3.11 0.97 -2.42
N ALA A 57 3.54 1.62 -3.50
CA ALA A 57 3.49 1.02 -4.84
C ALA A 57 4.24 -0.33 -4.87
N GLN A 58 5.43 -0.39 -4.27
CA GLN A 58 6.21 -1.63 -4.15
C GLN A 58 5.48 -2.71 -3.35
N ALA A 59 4.77 -2.34 -2.28
CA ALA A 59 3.94 -3.27 -1.53
C ALA A 59 2.79 -3.80 -2.40
N LEU A 60 2.07 -2.93 -3.11
CA LEU A 60 0.92 -3.31 -3.95
C LEU A 60 1.28 -4.22 -5.13
N ILE A 61 2.45 -4.04 -5.75
CA ILE A 61 2.93 -4.94 -6.82
C ILE A 61 2.96 -6.41 -6.37
N ARG A 62 3.25 -6.65 -5.08
CA ARG A 62 3.32 -8.00 -4.52
C ARG A 62 1.95 -8.62 -4.24
N LYS A 63 0.85 -7.89 -4.42
CA LYS A 63 -0.53 -8.31 -4.10
C LYS A 63 -0.63 -8.94 -2.70
N PRO A 64 -0.24 -8.22 -1.64
CA PRO A 64 -0.20 -8.76 -0.29
C PRO A 64 -1.63 -9.04 0.22
N SER A 65 -1.81 -10.16 0.92
CA SER A 65 -3.08 -10.47 1.59
C SER A 65 -3.35 -9.57 2.80
N ILE A 66 -2.29 -8.99 3.38
CA ILE A 66 -2.34 -8.10 4.55
C ILE A 66 -1.35 -6.95 4.33
N VAL A 67 -1.78 -5.71 4.58
CA VAL A 67 -0.94 -4.51 4.54
C VAL A 67 -0.93 -3.86 5.92
N LEU A 68 0.26 -3.65 6.49
CA LEU A 68 0.45 -2.93 7.74
C LEU A 68 1.20 -1.63 7.44
N LEU A 69 0.62 -0.49 7.82
CA LEU A 69 1.21 0.83 7.62
C LEU A 69 1.68 1.37 8.96
N ASP A 70 3.01 1.41 9.17
CA ASP A 70 3.61 1.97 10.37
C ASP A 70 4.03 3.43 10.13
N LYS A 71 3.13 4.36 10.47
CA LYS A 71 3.40 5.76 10.85
C LYS A 71 2.08 6.42 11.21
N ALA A 72 1.84 6.59 12.51
CA ALA A 72 0.66 7.23 13.05
C ALA A 72 0.59 8.71 12.63
N THR A 73 -0.55 9.13 12.07
CA THR A 73 -1.09 10.49 12.21
C THR A 73 -0.16 11.64 11.79
N SER A 74 -0.14 11.98 10.50
CA SER A 74 0.10 13.37 10.08
C SER A 74 -1.06 13.83 9.19
N LYS A 75 -1.51 15.08 9.32
CA LYS A 75 -2.68 15.64 8.60
C LYS A 75 -2.59 15.54 7.06
N LEU A 76 -1.40 15.31 6.51
CA LEU A 76 -1.17 15.07 5.08
C LEU A 76 -1.59 13.66 4.63
N ASN A 77 -1.68 12.69 5.55
CA ASN A 77 -1.83 11.26 5.23
C ASN A 77 -3.28 10.79 5.00
N ILE A 78 -4.30 11.49 5.52
CA ILE A 78 -5.69 10.99 5.47
C ILE A 78 -6.22 10.87 4.03
N LYS A 79 -5.86 11.82 3.14
CA LYS A 79 -6.22 11.75 1.72
C LYS A 79 -5.54 10.57 1.03
N LEU A 80 -4.26 10.36 1.33
CA LEU A 80 -3.47 9.28 0.77
C LEU A 80 -3.98 7.92 1.25
N GLU A 81 -4.24 7.76 2.55
CA GLU A 81 -4.83 6.55 3.14
C GLU A 81 -6.15 6.20 2.47
N LYS A 82 -7.05 7.17 2.25
CA LYS A 82 -8.31 6.93 1.54
C LYS A 82 -8.11 6.49 0.09
N LEU A 83 -7.13 7.07 -0.60
CA LEU A 83 -6.84 6.77 -2.01
C LEU A 83 -6.24 5.35 -2.14
N ILE A 84 -5.29 5.01 -1.28
CA ILE A 84 -4.72 3.66 -1.19
C ILE A 84 -5.78 2.66 -0.76
N GLN A 85 -6.63 3.02 0.20
CA GLN A 85 -7.73 2.16 0.63
C GLN A 85 -8.67 1.88 -0.54
N GLY A 86 -9.08 2.90 -1.30
CA GLY A 86 -9.91 2.74 -2.49
C GLY A 86 -9.26 1.82 -3.53
N ALA A 87 -7.99 2.07 -3.87
CA ALA A 87 -7.27 1.27 -4.84
C ALA A 87 -7.04 -0.17 -4.38
N LEU A 88 -6.78 -0.39 -3.09
CA LEU A 88 -6.63 -1.72 -2.50
C LEU A 88 -7.99 -2.43 -2.45
N LEU A 89 -9.10 -1.71 -2.23
CA LEU A 89 -10.47 -2.26 -2.25
C LEU A 89 -10.88 -2.70 -3.66
N GLU A 90 -10.54 -1.90 -4.68
CA GLU A 90 -10.77 -2.27 -6.08
C GLU A 90 -9.88 -3.44 -6.53
N ALA A 91 -8.66 -3.53 -5.99
CA ALA A 91 -7.74 -4.63 -6.28
C ALA A 91 -8.04 -5.91 -5.47
N ALA A 92 -8.85 -5.81 -4.42
CA ALA A 92 -9.14 -6.92 -3.52
C ALA A 92 -10.13 -7.91 -4.13
N SER A 93 -9.74 -9.18 -4.14
CA SER A 93 -10.66 -10.29 -4.43
C SER A 93 -11.49 -10.64 -3.18
N SER A 94 -12.53 -11.47 -3.35
CA SER A 94 -13.44 -11.88 -2.27
C SER A 94 -12.77 -12.50 -1.03
N ASN A 95 -11.49 -12.90 -1.12
CA ASN A 95 -10.76 -13.56 -0.04
C ASN A 95 -9.80 -12.64 0.73
N ASN A 96 -9.77 -11.34 0.42
CA ASN A 96 -8.91 -10.38 1.12
C ASN A 96 -9.65 -9.78 2.32
N ILE A 97 -9.00 -9.76 3.48
CA ILE A 97 -9.49 -9.06 4.68
C ILE A 97 -8.85 -7.67 4.68
N MET A 98 -9.66 -6.63 4.55
CA MET A 98 -9.21 -5.25 4.52
C MET A 98 -9.86 -4.43 5.62
N GLU A 99 -9.08 -4.07 6.63
CA GLU A 99 -9.53 -3.25 7.75
C GLU A 99 -8.57 -2.08 7.94
N VAL A 100 -9.13 -0.87 7.91
CA VAL A 100 -8.37 0.38 8.05
C VAL A 100 -9.07 1.25 9.07
N GLY A 101 -8.31 1.81 10.00
CA GLY A 101 -8.79 2.72 11.02
C GLY A 101 -7.84 2.75 12.21
N MET A 102 -8.06 3.71 13.10
CA MET A 102 -7.46 3.70 14.43
C MET A 102 -8.01 2.53 15.26
N HIS A 103 -7.31 2.17 16.35
CA HIS A 103 -7.75 1.09 17.25
C HIS A 103 -9.23 1.22 17.65
N SER A 104 -9.68 2.40 18.08
CA SER A 104 -11.08 2.63 18.46
C SER A 104 -12.06 2.40 17.31
N GLU A 105 -11.71 2.83 16.10
CA GLU A 105 -12.52 2.65 14.89
C GLU A 105 -12.58 1.18 14.46
N LEU A 106 -11.44 0.49 14.50
CA LEU A 106 -11.34 -0.93 14.13
C LEU A 106 -12.07 -1.82 15.13
N VAL A 107 -11.93 -1.54 16.43
CA VAL A 107 -12.68 -2.23 17.49
C VAL A 107 -14.19 -2.05 17.26
N ALA A 108 -14.64 -0.82 16.98
CA ALA A 108 -16.05 -0.52 16.71
C ALA A 108 -16.59 -1.21 15.44
N LYS A 109 -15.73 -1.48 14.45
CA LYS A 109 -16.12 -2.23 13.23
C LYS A 109 -16.39 -3.71 13.49
N GLY A 110 -15.94 -4.28 14.61
CA GLY A 110 -16.21 -5.68 14.97
C GLY A 110 -15.58 -6.70 14.02
N GLY A 111 -14.52 -6.29 13.32
CA GLY A 111 -13.87 -7.07 12.27
C GLY A 111 -12.86 -8.12 12.78
N MET A 112 -12.00 -8.59 11.90
CA MET A 112 -10.89 -9.49 12.19
C MET A 112 -9.87 -8.87 13.15
N TYR A 113 -9.64 -7.56 13.10
CA TYR A 113 -8.83 -6.84 14.08
C TYR A 113 -9.41 -7.01 15.50
N THR A 114 -10.72 -6.81 15.65
CA THR A 114 -11.41 -7.00 16.95
C THR A 114 -11.28 -8.44 17.41
N LYS A 115 -11.54 -9.41 16.54
CA LYS A 115 -11.38 -10.85 16.85
C LYS A 115 -9.94 -11.20 17.24
N MET A 116 -8.94 -10.59 16.61
CA MET A 116 -7.53 -10.76 16.97
C MET A 116 -7.24 -10.17 18.35
N CYS A 117 -7.75 -8.97 18.66
CA CYS A 117 -7.65 -8.37 19.99
C CYS A 117 -8.31 -9.23 21.06
N GLU A 118 -9.48 -9.83 20.78
CA GLU A 118 -10.17 -10.75 21.68
C GLU A 118 -9.43 -12.08 21.84
N ALA A 119 -8.91 -12.66 20.76
CA ALA A 119 -8.10 -13.87 20.82
C ALA A 119 -6.76 -13.66 21.56
N GLN A 120 -6.22 -12.44 21.57
CA GLN A 120 -5.06 -12.11 22.40
C GLN A 120 -5.41 -11.83 23.87
N ARG A 121 -6.69 -11.60 24.16
CA ARG A 121 -7.21 -11.48 25.53
C ARG A 121 -7.47 -12.83 26.20
N LEU A 122 -7.07 -13.94 25.57
CA LEU A 122 -7.11 -15.28 26.18
C LEU A 122 -6.57 -15.19 27.62
N ASP A 123 -7.42 -15.66 28.52
CA ASP A 123 -7.59 -15.14 29.87
C ASP A 123 -6.30 -15.02 30.70
N SER A 124 -6.02 -13.82 31.19
CA SER A 124 -5.25 -13.61 32.43
C SER A 124 -6.03 -14.04 33.68
N ALA A 125 -6.89 -15.06 33.55
CA ALA A 125 -7.67 -15.66 34.60
C ALA A 125 -7.58 -17.19 34.48
N ALA A 126 -6.39 -17.70 34.79
CA ALA A 126 -6.19 -19.02 35.37
C ALA A 126 -5.70 -18.81 36.81
#